data_AF-A0A2X1QFL1-F1
#
_entry.id   AF-A0A2X1QFL1-F1
#
_cell.length_a   1.000
_cell.length_b   1.000
_cell.length_c   1.000
_cell.angle_alpha   90.00
_cell.angle_beta   90.00
_cell.angle_gamma   90.00
#
_symmetry.space_group_name_H-M   'P 1'
#
loop_
_entity.id
_entity.type
_entity.pdbx_description
1 polymer ?
#
loop_
_entity_poly.entity_id
_entity_poly.type
_entity_poly.pdbx_seq_one_letter_code
_entity_poly.pdbx_strand_id
1 'polypeptide(L)'
;MAAARRSRVEWENRQRKKQGLDTLGMDELIAKAWRFVRERFRSYQTELKSRGIKRARARRDAGRERQDIVTLVKRQLTREISEGRFTANGEAVKTRSGASCEGAHDSVT
;
A
#
# COMPACT_ATOMS: atom_id res chain seq x y z
N MET A 1 -3.29 28.22 32.56
CA MET A 1 -2.75 27.39 31.46
C MET A 1 -2.04 28.18 30.35
N ALA A 2 -2.44 29.41 30.04
CA ALA A 2 -1.81 30.20 28.96
C ALA A 2 -0.31 30.51 29.19
N ALA A 3 0.11 30.72 30.43
CA ALA A 3 1.52 30.99 30.77
C ALA A 3 2.46 29.81 30.42
N ALA A 4 2.07 28.58 30.75
CA ALA A 4 2.85 27.38 30.42
C ALA A 4 2.95 27.15 28.90
N ARG A 5 1.88 27.46 28.14
CA ARG A 5 1.86 27.38 26.68
C ARG A 5 2.83 28.39 26.05
N ARG A 6 2.82 29.65 26.51
CA ARG A 6 3.73 30.71 26.05
C ARG A 6 5.20 30.38 26.34
N SER A 7 5.50 29.91 27.55
CA SER A 7 6.86 29.50 27.93
C SER A 7 7.41 28.38 27.04
N ARG A 8 6.57 27.40 26.67
CA ARG A 8 6.96 26.30 25.78
C ARG A 8 7.27 26.80 24.36
N VAL A 9 6.45 27.72 23.83
CA VAL A 9 6.66 28.32 22.50
C VAL A 9 7.93 29.16 22.45
N GLU A 10 8.19 29.95 23.49
CA GLU A 10 9.42 30.74 23.60
C GLU A 10 10.68 29.84 23.67
N TRP A 11 10.59 28.71 24.36
CA TRP A 11 11.69 27.74 24.39
C TRP A 11 11.90 27.07 23.03
N GLU A 12 10.84 26.64 22.35
CA GLU A 12 10.90 26.08 20.99
C GLU A 12 11.51 27.07 20.01
N ASN A 13 11.04 28.32 19.99
CA ASN A 13 11.56 29.34 19.09
C ASN A 13 13.03 29.71 19.38
N ARG A 14 13.47 29.65 20.65
CA ARG A 14 14.90 29.76 20.99
C ARG A 14 15.73 28.62 20.41
N GLN A 15 15.22 27.39 20.41
CA GLN A 15 15.91 26.25 19.76
C GLN A 15 15.94 26.41 18.24
N ARG A 16 14.86 26.89 17.62
CA ARG A 16 14.80 27.13 16.17
C ARG A 16 15.76 28.22 15.72
N LYS A 17 15.86 29.32 16.48
CA LYS A 17 16.83 30.39 16.23
C LYS A 17 18.28 29.89 16.28
N LYS A 18 18.59 28.97 17.21
CA LYS A 18 19.91 28.31 17.26
C LYS A 18 20.20 27.46 16.02
N GLN A 19 19.17 26.91 15.40
CA GLN A 19 19.25 26.12 14.16
C GLN A 19 19.17 26.99 12.88
N GLY A 20 19.09 28.33 13.02
CA GLY A 20 18.93 29.24 11.88
C GLY A 20 17.54 29.21 11.23
N LEU A 21 16.53 28.67 11.92
CA LEU A 21 15.15 28.61 11.45
C LEU A 21 14.35 29.81 11.98
N ASP A 22 13.43 30.30 11.16
CA ASP A 22 12.50 31.38 11.54
C ASP A 22 11.62 31.00 12.74
N THR A 23 11.14 32.02 13.45
CA THR A 23 10.21 31.88 14.58
C THR A 23 8.82 31.53 14.07
N LEU A 24 8.19 30.52 14.65
CA LEU A 24 6.81 30.16 14.31
C LEU A 24 5.82 30.70 15.34
N GLY A 25 4.61 30.95 14.87
CA GLY A 25 3.47 31.29 15.71
C GLY A 25 3.02 30.11 16.59
N MET A 26 2.25 30.42 17.63
CA MET A 26 1.68 29.42 18.54
C MET A 26 0.90 28.34 17.78
N ASP A 27 0.03 28.74 16.85
CA ASP A 27 -0.85 27.83 16.12
C ASP A 27 -0.10 26.94 15.14
N GLU A 28 0.99 27.43 14.56
CA GLU A 28 1.82 26.65 13.66
C GLU A 28 2.66 25.60 14.40
N LEU A 29 3.17 25.93 15.59
CA LEU A 29 3.83 24.95 16.46
C LEU A 29 2.83 23.88 16.92
N ILE A 30 1.60 24.28 17.25
CA ILE A 30 0.50 23.36 17.56
C ILE A 30 0.21 22.46 16.34
N ALA A 31 0.09 23.03 15.15
CA ALA A 31 -0.17 22.29 13.92
C ALA A 31 0.96 21.31 13.58
N LYS A 32 2.23 21.71 13.78
CA LYS A 32 3.40 20.85 13.59
C LYS A 32 3.38 19.67 14.58
N ALA A 33 3.07 19.92 15.85
CA ALA A 33 2.93 18.88 16.86
C ALA A 33 1.80 17.89 16.49
N TRP A 34 0.64 18.39 16.08
CA TRP A 34 -0.46 17.54 15.62
C TRP A 34 -0.11 16.73 14.38
N ARG A 35 0.63 17.30 13.42
CA ARG A 35 1.10 16.58 12.24
C ARG A 35 2.00 15.42 12.62
N PHE A 36 2.93 15.63 13.54
CA PHE A 36 3.82 14.57 14.03
C PHE A 36 3.03 13.40 14.62
N VAL A 37 2.09 13.67 15.54
CA VAL A 37 1.27 12.64 16.18
C VAL A 37 0.43 11.89 15.14
N ARG A 38 -0.21 12.63 14.24
CA ARG A 38 -1.10 12.06 13.22
C ARG A 38 -0.34 11.18 12.25
N GLU A 39 0.85 11.59 11.82
CA GLU A 39 1.69 10.81 10.91
C GLU A 39 2.12 9.49 11.56
N ARG A 40 2.60 9.54 12.81
CA ARG A 40 2.99 8.34 13.57
C ARG A 40 1.81 7.41 13.82
N PHE A 41 0.64 7.96 14.10
CA PHE A 41 -0.58 7.16 14.26
C PHE A 41 -0.99 6.50 12.94
N ARG A 42 -0.97 7.24 11.82
CA ARG A 42 -1.28 6.70 10.49
C ARG A 42 -0.32 5.59 10.09
N SER A 43 0.98 5.80 10.25
CA SER A 43 1.98 4.78 9.92
C SER A 43 1.77 3.52 10.75
N TYR A 44 1.57 3.67 12.06
CA TYR A 44 1.37 2.55 12.97
C TYR A 44 0.09 1.77 12.66
N GLN A 45 -1.03 2.46 12.43
CA GLN A 45 -2.30 1.81 12.08
C GLN A 45 -2.23 1.11 10.72
N THR A 46 -1.53 1.70 9.74
CA THR A 46 -1.32 1.08 8.43
C THR A 46 -0.49 -0.19 8.56
N GLU A 47 0.56 -0.16 9.37
CA GLU A 47 1.39 -1.33 9.66
C GLU A 47 0.57 -2.44 10.33
N LEU A 48 -0.23 -2.13 11.35
CA LEU A 48 -1.12 -3.09 12.01
C LEU A 48 -2.13 -3.71 11.04
N LYS A 49 -2.76 -2.89 10.19
CA LYS A 49 -3.68 -3.39 9.16
C LYS A 49 -2.98 -4.33 8.18
N SER A 50 -1.78 -3.97 7.72
CA SER A 50 -1.00 -4.82 6.80
C SER A 50 -0.67 -6.18 7.42
N ARG A 51 -0.29 -6.20 8.71
CA ARG A 51 -0.03 -7.43 9.47
C ARG A 51 -1.31 -8.27 9.59
N GLY A 52 -2.45 -7.63 9.87
CA GLY A 52 -3.76 -8.29 9.92
C GLY A 52 -4.15 -8.94 8.59
N ILE A 53 -3.96 -8.23 7.47
CA ILE A 53 -4.25 -8.75 6.12
C ILE A 53 -3.36 -9.95 5.80
N LYS A 54 -2.06 -9.87 6.10
CA LYS A 54 -1.12 -11.00 5.90
C LYS A 54 -1.56 -12.22 6.70
N ARG A 55 -1.91 -12.05 7.97
CA ARG A 55 -2.39 -13.13 8.84
C ARG A 55 -3.71 -13.73 8.35
N ALA A 56 -4.67 -12.89 7.95
CA ALA A 56 -5.95 -13.34 7.43
C ALA A 56 -5.79 -14.10 6.10
N ARG A 57 -4.86 -13.66 5.25
CA ARG A 57 -4.48 -14.40 4.03
C ARG A 57 -3.86 -15.76 4.37
N ALA A 58 -2.85 -15.79 5.25
CA ALA A 58 -2.21 -17.03 5.67
C ALA A 58 -3.21 -18.05 6.26
N ARG A 59 -4.17 -17.60 7.06
CA ARG A 59 -5.23 -18.47 7.60
C ARG A 59 -6.13 -19.07 6.51
N ARG A 60 -6.47 -18.29 5.48
CA ARG A 60 -7.22 -18.81 4.32
C ARG A 60 -6.38 -19.78 3.51
N ASP A 61 -5.10 -19.49 3.36
CA ASP A 61 -4.19 -20.30 2.55
C ASP A 61 -3.79 -21.62 3.24
N ALA A 62 -3.77 -21.65 4.58
CA ALA A 62 -3.41 -22.83 5.37
C ALA A 62 -4.30 -24.06 5.11
N GLY A 63 -5.55 -23.86 4.73
CA GLY A 63 -6.50 -24.93 4.44
C GLY A 63 -6.64 -25.27 2.95
N ARG A 64 -5.83 -24.69 2.05
CA ARG A 64 -5.98 -24.94 0.61
C ARG A 64 -5.45 -26.30 0.21
N GLU A 65 -6.22 -26.99 -0.62
CA GLU A 65 -5.75 -28.19 -1.30
C GLU A 65 -4.92 -27.83 -2.55
N ARG A 66 -4.14 -28.78 -3.07
CA ARG A 66 -3.41 -28.65 -4.32
C ARG A 66 -4.30 -28.21 -5.48
N GLN A 67 -5.53 -28.71 -5.54
CA GLN A 67 -6.49 -28.39 -6.61
C GLN A 67 -6.91 -26.91 -6.59
N ASP A 68 -7.12 -26.34 -5.40
CA ASP A 68 -7.44 -24.93 -5.22
C ASP A 68 -6.29 -24.03 -5.66
N ILE A 69 -5.06 -24.43 -5.34
CA ILE A 69 -3.83 -23.72 -5.74
C ILE A 69 -3.72 -23.72 -7.27
N VAL A 70 -3.91 -24.86 -7.93
CA VAL A 70 -3.88 -24.96 -9.39
C VAL A 70 -4.94 -24.05 -10.02
N THR A 71 -6.15 -24.05 -9.50
CA THR A 71 -7.25 -23.21 -10.00
C THR A 71 -6.93 -21.72 -9.83
N LEU A 72 -6.37 -21.33 -8.68
CA LEU A 72 -5.94 -19.95 -8.41
C LEU A 72 -4.87 -19.51 -9.42
N VAL A 73 -3.84 -20.35 -9.64
CA VAL A 73 -2.74 -20.06 -10.56
C VAL A 73 -3.25 -19.93 -12.00
N LYS A 74 -4.10 -20.86 -12.47
CA LYS A 74 -4.70 -20.77 -13.81
C LYS A 74 -5.45 -19.45 -14.00
N ARG A 75 -6.29 -19.06 -13.04
CA ARG A 75 -7.03 -17.78 -13.08
C ARG A 75 -6.09 -16.57 -13.13
N GLN A 76 -5.00 -16.60 -12.38
CA GLN A 76 -4.03 -15.52 -12.37
C GLN A 76 -3.29 -15.41 -13.71
N LEU A 77 -2.86 -16.54 -14.29
CA LEU A 77 -2.24 -16.58 -15.62
C LEU A 77 -3.18 -16.04 -16.70
N THR A 78 -4.44 -16.47 -16.74
CA THR A 78 -5.43 -15.96 -17.71
C THR A 78 -5.59 -14.45 -17.62
N ARG A 79 -5.64 -13.92 -16.39
CA ARG A 79 -5.74 -12.48 -16.15
C ARG A 79 -4.49 -11.73 -16.61
N GLU A 80 -3.29 -12.20 -16.26
CA GLU A 80 -2.03 -11.56 -16.66
C GLU A 80 -1.82 -11.60 -18.18
N ILE A 81 -2.26 -12.67 -18.85
CA ILE A 81 -2.27 -12.79 -20.31
C ILE A 81 -3.25 -11.77 -20.91
N SER A 82 -4.47 -11.67 -20.38
CA SER A 82 -5.46 -10.68 -20.87
C SER A 82 -5.05 -9.23 -20.66
N GLU A 83 -4.30 -8.94 -19.60
CA GLU A 83 -3.76 -7.61 -19.29
C GLU A 83 -2.46 -7.31 -20.07
N GLY A 84 -1.93 -8.25 -20.86
CA GLY A 84 -0.67 -8.09 -21.61
C GLY A 84 0.58 -7.94 -20.73
N ARG A 85 0.47 -8.26 -19.44
CA ARG A 85 1.55 -8.15 -18.44
C ARG A 85 2.31 -9.45 -18.23
N PHE A 86 1.91 -10.50 -18.94
CA PHE A 86 2.59 -11.77 -18.90
C PHE A 86 3.93 -11.67 -19.62
N THR A 87 5.02 -11.61 -18.85
CA THR A 87 6.38 -11.36 -19.35
C THR A 87 7.08 -12.60 -19.89
N ALA A 88 6.57 -13.79 -19.61
CA ALA A 88 7.09 -15.02 -20.18
C ALA A 88 6.52 -15.26 -21.58
N ASN A 89 7.24 -16.03 -22.40
CA ASN A 89 6.90 -16.28 -23.80
C ASN A 89 5.46 -16.84 -23.92
N GLY A 90 4.50 -16.02 -24.36
CA GLY A 90 3.07 -16.36 -24.37
C GLY A 90 2.76 -17.62 -25.18
N GLU A 91 3.58 -17.90 -26.20
CA GLU A 91 3.53 -19.12 -27.02
C GLU A 91 3.86 -20.40 -26.24
N ALA A 92 4.81 -20.34 -25.29
CA ALA A 92 5.22 -21.49 -24.47
C ALA A 92 4.15 -21.88 -23.43
N VAL A 93 3.34 -20.92 -22.98
CA VAL A 93 2.20 -21.20 -22.10
C VAL A 93 0.99 -21.68 -22.90
N LYS A 94 0.75 -21.13 -24.09
CA LYS A 94 -0.36 -21.54 -24.97
C LYS A 94 -0.20 -22.99 -25.45
N THR A 95 1.01 -23.40 -25.81
CA THR A 95 1.34 -24.79 -26.19
C THR A 95 1.28 -25.78 -25.01
N ARG A 96 1.62 -25.34 -23.78
CA ARG A 96 1.63 -26.22 -22.60
C ARG A 96 0.30 -26.29 -21.84
N SER A 97 -0.57 -25.29 -21.99
CA SER A 97 -1.86 -25.19 -21.29
C SER A 97 -3.07 -25.70 -22.08
N GLY A 98 -2.90 -26.04 -23.37
CA GLY A 98 -3.98 -26.55 -24.22
C GLY A 98 -5.12 -25.56 -24.43
N ALA A 99 -4.92 -24.27 -24.16
CA ALA A 99 -5.92 -23.24 -24.39
C ALA A 99 -5.80 -22.74 -25.84
N SER A 100 -6.61 -23.33 -26.73
CA SER A 100 -6.91 -22.74 -28.03
C SER A 100 -7.64 -21.42 -27.79
N CYS A 101 -6.98 -20.31 -28.13
CA CYS A 101 -7.67 -19.05 -28.33
C CYS A 101 -7.85 -18.91 -29.85
N GLU A 102 -8.86 -19.59 -30.37
CA GLU A 102 -9.43 -19.31 -31.69
C GLU A 102 -10.76 -18.59 -31.47
N GLY A 103 -10.96 -17.51 -32.23
CA GLY A 103 -12.27 -16.88 -32.42
C GLY A 103 -12.49 -15.58 -31.65
N ALA A 104 -11.98 -14.47 -32.20
CA ALA A 104 -12.66 -13.16 -32.13
C ALA A 104 -12.12 -12.19 -33.19
N HIS A 105 -12.00 -12.65 -34.44
CA HIS A 105 -12.08 -11.77 -35.59
C HIS A 105 -13.02 -12.47 -36.55
N ASP A 106 -14.29 -12.09 -36.52
CA ASP A 106 -15.09 -11.93 -37.73
C ASP A 106 -16.44 -11.28 -37.42
N SER A 107 -16.70 -10.21 -38.16
CA SER A 107 -18.00 -9.66 -38.59
C SER A 107 -19.05 -9.31 -37.53
N VAL A 108 -19.21 -8.01 -37.28
CA VAL A 108 -20.55 -7.39 -37.28
C VAL A 108 -20.49 -6.16 -38.20
N THR A 109 -21.43 -6.17 -39.14
CA THR A 109 -21.89 -5.12 -40.06
C THR A 109 -21.85 -3.70 -39.52
#